data_AF-A0A3A9F3P1-F1
#
_entry.id   AF-A0A3A9F3P1-F1
#
_cell.length_a   1.000
_cell.length_b   1.000
_cell.length_c   1.000
_cell.angle_alpha   90.00
_cell.angle_beta   90.00
_cell.angle_gamma   90.00
#
_symmetry.space_group_name_H-M   'P 1'
#
loop_
_entity.id
_entity.type
_entity.pdbx_description
1 polymer ?
#
loop_
_entity_poly.entity_id
_entity_poly.type
_entity_poly.pdbx_seq_one_letter_code
_entity_poly.pdbx_strand_id
1 'polypeptide(L)'
;MENYFYDALHNFIFEEAGGGAIRHLADRGYTARQIADRLSFPVPYETVRETLTKHLMESGVLLKVRPEAYEEPERIEYVREYDKYGKPSFRRVVAAGSAGESAGADKGMKTGKWKEMEFSAFLLLYREGKSGAELPAETKHREAEKTVYIACDFGVAGTEELFQALDQAQREYIQGICWMRRRMYHLLDRRMFGIAVRLEERGHAAGDIYIRH
;
A
#
# COMPACT_ATOMS: atom_id res chain seq x y z
N MET A 1 37.62 6.29 -11.98
CA MET A 1 37.26 4.89 -11.64
C MET A 1 36.76 4.77 -10.20
N GLU A 2 37.15 5.67 -9.28
CA GLU A 2 36.70 5.65 -7.87
C GLU A 2 35.21 5.99 -7.67
N ASN A 3 34.62 6.92 -8.45
CA ASN A 3 33.21 7.30 -8.28
C ASN A 3 32.22 6.15 -8.52
N TYR A 4 32.51 5.26 -9.46
CA TYR A 4 31.63 4.11 -9.76
C TYR A 4 31.53 3.12 -8.60
N PHE A 5 32.61 2.94 -7.84
CA PHE A 5 32.64 2.04 -6.69
C PHE A 5 31.96 2.66 -5.47
N TYR A 6 32.17 3.97 -5.24
CA TYR A 6 31.42 4.70 -4.21
C TYR A 6 29.93 4.78 -4.53
N ASP A 7 29.55 5.02 -5.77
CA ASP A 7 28.15 5.02 -6.21
C ASP A 7 27.54 3.62 -6.09
N ALA A 8 28.27 2.57 -6.50
CA ALA A 8 27.81 1.18 -6.35
C ALA A 8 27.71 0.75 -4.88
N LEU A 9 28.65 1.15 -4.02
CA LEU A 9 28.64 0.83 -2.59
C LEU A 9 27.57 1.64 -1.85
N HIS A 10 27.38 2.91 -2.22
CA HIS A 10 26.30 3.75 -1.71
C HIS A 10 24.94 3.19 -2.14
N ASN A 11 24.78 2.79 -3.40
CA ASN A 11 23.57 2.11 -3.90
C ASN A 11 23.36 0.76 -3.22
N PHE A 12 24.42 0.00 -2.96
CA PHE A 12 24.34 -1.28 -2.25
C PHE A 12 23.94 -1.11 -0.78
N ILE A 13 24.57 -0.20 -0.03
CA ILE A 13 24.19 0.12 1.36
C ILE A 13 22.76 0.70 1.40
N PHE A 14 22.38 1.48 0.39
CA PHE A 14 21.05 2.03 0.24
C PHE A 14 19.97 0.94 0.01
N GLU A 15 20.22 -0.01 -0.91
CA GLU A 15 19.31 -1.13 -1.18
C GLU A 15 19.25 -2.12 -0.01
N GLU A 16 20.39 -2.40 0.64
CA GLU A 16 20.51 -3.44 1.67
C GLU A 16 20.09 -2.94 3.07
N ALA A 17 20.36 -1.67 3.43
CA ALA A 17 20.08 -1.13 4.77
C ALA A 17 19.01 -0.02 4.80
N GLY A 18 18.94 0.85 3.79
CA GLY A 18 17.99 1.97 3.76
C GLY A 18 16.57 1.57 3.36
N GLY A 19 16.44 0.73 2.34
CA GLY A 19 15.14 0.21 1.92
C GLY A 19 14.40 -0.56 3.02
N GLY A 20 15.14 -1.34 3.83
CA GLY A 20 14.57 -2.08 4.96
C GLY A 20 13.98 -1.17 6.04
N ALA A 21 14.71 -0.11 6.41
CA ALA A 21 14.24 0.86 7.40
C ALA A 21 13.00 1.63 6.92
N ILE A 22 12.97 2.06 5.65
CA ILE A 22 11.82 2.76 5.05
C ILE A 22 10.57 1.86 5.09
N ARG A 23 10.68 0.60 4.66
CA ARG A 23 9.56 -0.36 4.71
C ARG A 23 9.06 -0.60 6.13
N HIS A 24 9.98 -0.79 7.08
CA HIS A 24 9.61 -0.99 8.48
C HIS A 24 8.88 0.22 9.08
N LEU A 25 9.32 1.44 8.76
CA LEU A 25 8.65 2.66 9.19
C LEU A 25 7.30 2.86 8.46
N ALA A 26 7.21 2.51 7.18
CA ALA A 26 5.95 2.52 6.44
C ALA A 26 4.91 1.57 7.07
N ASP A 27 5.32 0.36 7.45
CA ASP A 27 4.46 -0.61 8.16
C ASP A 27 4.00 -0.11 9.53
N ARG A 28 4.73 0.85 10.12
CA ARG A 28 4.32 1.55 11.35
C ARG A 28 3.47 2.79 11.08
N GLY A 29 3.03 2.98 9.84
CA GLY A 29 2.15 4.06 9.43
C GLY A 29 2.86 5.40 9.20
N TYR A 30 4.18 5.48 9.10
CA TYR A 30 4.84 6.78 8.86
C TYR A 30 4.61 7.29 7.42
N THR A 31 4.51 8.62 7.26
CA THR A 31 4.51 9.29 5.95
C THR A 31 5.93 9.36 5.38
N ALA A 32 6.08 9.65 4.07
CA ALA A 32 7.40 9.83 3.46
C ALA A 32 8.25 10.89 4.19
N ARG A 33 7.62 12.00 4.62
CA ARG A 33 8.32 13.08 5.33
C ARG A 33 8.76 12.63 6.72
N GLN A 34 7.87 11.99 7.48
CA GLN A 34 8.20 11.44 8.80
C GLN A 34 9.28 10.36 8.73
N ILE A 35 9.29 9.56 7.66
CA ILE A 35 10.34 8.58 7.41
C ILE A 35 11.66 9.33 7.17
N ALA A 36 11.70 10.28 6.24
CA ALA A 36 12.91 11.04 5.92
C ALA A 36 13.52 11.72 7.15
N ASP A 37 12.69 12.27 8.04
CA ASP A 37 13.13 12.94 9.27
C ASP A 37 13.65 11.98 10.36
N ARG A 38 13.38 10.68 10.25
CA ARG A 38 13.73 9.66 11.26
C ARG A 38 14.86 8.73 10.85
N LEU A 39 15.27 8.76 9.59
CA LEU A 39 16.39 7.96 9.13
C LEU A 39 17.68 8.48 9.80
N SER A 40 18.52 7.56 10.26
CA SER A 40 19.79 7.88 10.93
C SER A 40 20.87 8.40 9.98
N PHE A 41 20.61 8.37 8.67
CA PHE A 41 21.46 8.88 7.62
C PHE A 41 20.62 9.63 6.59
N PRO A 42 21.18 10.68 5.95
CA PRO A 42 20.44 11.49 5.00
C PRO A 42 20.12 10.67 3.75
N VAL A 43 18.85 10.35 3.55
CA VAL A 43 18.33 9.79 2.30
C VAL A 43 17.59 10.90 1.56
N PRO A 44 17.82 11.09 0.24
CA PRO A 44 17.07 12.06 -0.54
C PRO A 44 15.57 11.82 -0.43
N TYR A 45 14.78 12.89 -0.26
CA TYR A 45 13.34 12.77 -0.04
C TYR A 45 12.63 12.02 -1.18
N GLU A 46 13.02 12.26 -2.43
CA GLU A 46 12.47 11.55 -3.59
C GLU A 46 12.69 10.04 -3.50
N THR A 47 13.88 9.62 -3.09
CA THR A 47 14.21 8.21 -2.89
C THR A 47 13.35 7.56 -1.79
N VAL A 48 13.03 8.31 -0.72
CA VAL A 48 12.09 7.84 0.31
C VAL A 48 10.68 7.67 -0.26
N ARG A 49 10.20 8.65 -1.04
CA ARG A 49 8.88 8.59 -1.69
C ARG A 49 8.75 7.41 -2.64
N GLU A 50 9.75 7.19 -3.48
CA GLU A 50 9.80 6.07 -4.43
C GLU A 50 9.77 4.72 -3.69
N THR A 51 10.59 4.58 -2.65
CA THR A 51 10.66 3.35 -1.86
C THR A 51 9.36 3.09 -1.10
N LEU A 52 8.78 4.13 -0.49
CA LEU A 52 7.47 4.06 0.17
C LEU A 52 6.39 3.63 -0.82
N THR A 53 6.32 4.30 -1.98
CA THR A 53 5.30 4.03 -3.00
C THR A 53 5.41 2.61 -3.52
N LYS A 54 6.64 2.13 -3.79
CA LYS A 54 6.90 0.74 -4.19
C LYS A 54 6.41 -0.23 -3.12
N HIS A 55 6.69 0.03 -1.85
CA HIS A 55 6.22 -0.80 -0.73
C HIS A 55 4.69 -0.83 -0.61
N LEU A 56 4.01 0.31 -0.77
CA LEU A 56 2.55 0.36 -0.78
C LEU A 56 1.96 -0.45 -1.94
N MET A 57 2.62 -0.48 -3.09
CA MET A 57 2.21 -1.32 -4.23
C MET A 57 2.43 -2.81 -3.97
N GLU A 58 3.60 -3.17 -3.45
CA GLU A 58 3.97 -4.57 -3.14
C GLU A 58 3.08 -5.16 -2.02
N SER A 59 2.66 -4.35 -1.06
CA SER A 59 1.75 -4.74 0.03
C SER A 59 0.26 -4.69 -0.33
N GLY A 60 -0.08 -4.37 -1.58
CA GLY A 60 -1.46 -4.24 -2.04
C GLY A 60 -2.22 -3.07 -1.38
N VAL A 61 -1.52 -2.10 -0.79
CA VAL A 61 -2.16 -0.89 -0.27
C VAL A 61 -2.48 0.09 -1.40
N LEU A 62 -1.66 0.10 -2.46
CA LEU A 62 -1.81 1.00 -3.60
C LEU A 62 -1.79 0.21 -4.92
N LEU A 63 -2.88 0.25 -5.68
CA LEU A 63 -3.03 -0.48 -6.93
C LEU A 63 -2.95 0.45 -8.15
N LYS A 64 -2.34 -0.08 -9.21
CA LYS A 64 -2.25 0.56 -10.53
C LYS A 64 -3.42 0.20 -11.46
N VAL A 65 -4.13 -0.87 -11.11
CA VAL A 65 -5.26 -1.43 -11.84
C VAL A 65 -6.46 -1.43 -10.92
N ARG A 66 -7.64 -1.55 -11.52
CA ARG A 66 -8.90 -1.73 -10.80
C ARG A 66 -8.82 -2.91 -9.82
N PRO A 67 -9.40 -2.82 -8.60
CA PRO A 67 -9.38 -3.91 -7.63
C PRO A 67 -9.90 -5.24 -8.18
N GLU A 68 -10.84 -5.19 -9.14
CA GLU A 68 -11.39 -6.37 -9.81
C GLU A 68 -10.38 -7.12 -10.67
N ALA A 69 -9.38 -6.42 -11.19
CA ALA A 69 -8.32 -6.95 -12.05
C ALA A 69 -7.01 -7.17 -11.29
N TYR A 70 -7.01 -6.95 -9.96
CA TYR A 70 -5.83 -7.14 -9.13
C TYR A 70 -5.71 -8.59 -8.69
N GLU A 71 -4.55 -9.18 -8.99
CA GLU A 71 -4.15 -10.50 -8.48
C GLU A 71 -3.14 -10.27 -7.35
N GLU A 72 -3.50 -10.68 -6.13
CA GLU A 72 -2.59 -10.61 -4.99
C GLU A 72 -1.38 -11.52 -5.24
N PRO A 73 -0.14 -10.98 -5.13
CA PRO A 73 1.06 -11.80 -5.31
C PRO A 73 1.16 -12.85 -4.19
N GLU A 74 1.64 -14.04 -4.53
CA GLU A 74 1.82 -15.12 -3.56
C GLU A 74 2.76 -14.68 -2.41
N ARG A 75 2.30 -14.88 -1.17
CA ARG A 75 3.09 -14.59 0.02
C ARG A 75 4.09 -15.71 0.23
N ILE A 76 5.36 -15.40 -0.03
CA ILE A 76 6.47 -16.32 0.13
C ILE A 76 7.14 -16.09 1.48
N GLU A 77 7.22 -17.14 2.30
CA GLU A 77 7.96 -17.17 3.57
C GLU A 77 9.16 -18.12 3.46
N TYR A 78 10.26 -17.78 4.14
CA TYR A 78 11.46 -18.61 4.16
C TYR A 78 11.63 -19.23 5.54
N VAL A 79 11.57 -20.55 5.62
CA VAL A 79 11.80 -21.31 6.85
C VAL A 79 13.24 -21.75 6.89
N ARG A 80 13.95 -21.40 7.96
CA ARG A 80 15.32 -21.87 8.22
C ARG A 80 15.28 -23.28 8.80
N GLU A 81 15.88 -24.23 8.11
CA GLU A 81 16.04 -25.61 8.54
C GLU A 81 17.53 -25.91 8.79
N TYR A 82 17.82 -26.87 9.65
CA TYR A 82 19.19 -27.34 9.91
C TYR A 82 19.29 -28.80 9.48
N ASP A 83 20.34 -29.13 8.75
CA ASP A 83 20.64 -30.53 8.45
C ASP A 83 21.19 -31.27 9.69
N LYS A 84 21.40 -32.58 9.54
CA LYS A 84 22.00 -33.45 10.56
C LYS A 84 23.41 -33.05 11.01
N TYR A 85 24.04 -32.07 10.34
CA TYR A 85 25.35 -31.52 10.65
C TYR A 85 25.27 -30.06 11.13
N GLY A 86 24.08 -29.52 11.36
CA GLY A 86 23.87 -28.14 11.82
C GLY A 86 24.09 -27.08 10.72
N LYS A 87 24.17 -27.46 9.45
CA LYS A 87 24.26 -26.50 8.34
C LYS A 87 22.88 -25.90 8.07
N PRO A 88 22.75 -24.56 8.05
CA PRO A 88 21.48 -23.92 7.76
C PRO A 88 21.12 -24.05 6.26
N SER A 89 19.87 -24.38 5.99
CA SER A 89 19.22 -24.27 4.67
C SER A 89 17.95 -23.42 4.80
N PHE A 90 17.52 -22.80 3.71
CA PHE A 90 16.28 -22.00 3.67
C PHE A 90 15.31 -22.65 2.71
N ARG A 91 14.16 -23.11 3.22
CA ARG A 91 13.07 -23.62 2.40
C ARG A 91 12.07 -22.51 2.13
N ARG A 92 11.76 -22.31 0.84
CA ARG A 92 10.67 -21.43 0.41
C ARG A 92 9.34 -22.12 0.69
N VAL A 93 8.47 -21.46 1.45
CA VAL A 93 7.13 -21.94 1.81
C VAL A 93 6.14 -20.88 1.38
N VAL A 94 5.11 -21.28 0.67
CA VAL A 94 3.98 -20.37 0.40
C VAL A 94 3.18 -20.29 1.70
N ALA A 95 3.01 -19.09 2.25
CA ALA A 95 2.29 -18.90 3.50
C ALA A 95 0.85 -19.42 3.32
N ALA A 96 0.34 -20.18 4.30
CA ALA A 96 -1.02 -20.69 4.28
C ALA A 96 -2.00 -19.51 4.31
N GLY A 97 -2.55 -19.18 3.14
CA GLY A 97 -3.26 -17.94 2.83
C GLY A 97 -3.03 -17.47 1.38
N SER A 98 -1.94 -17.91 0.75
CA SER A 98 -1.65 -17.70 -0.67
C SER A 98 -1.34 -19.01 -1.41
N ALA A 99 -1.87 -20.14 -0.93
CA ALA A 99 -1.69 -21.44 -1.56
C ALA A 99 -2.71 -21.62 -2.69
N GLY A 100 -2.36 -21.11 -3.87
CA GLY A 100 -2.80 -21.73 -5.12
C GLY A 100 -2.05 -23.06 -5.27
N GLU A 101 -2.55 -24.13 -4.66
CA GLU A 101 -2.03 -25.48 -4.89
C GLU A 101 -2.25 -25.87 -6.34
N SER A 102 -1.16 -25.89 -7.11
CA SER A 102 -1.14 -26.44 -8.46
C SER A 102 -1.12 -27.97 -8.40
N ALA A 103 -2.30 -28.60 -8.44
CA ALA A 103 -2.45 -29.95 -8.98
C ALA A 103 -3.93 -30.27 -9.28
N GLY A 104 -4.37 -29.95 -10.51
CA GLY A 104 -5.46 -30.67 -11.18
C GLY A 104 -6.88 -30.46 -10.66
N ALA A 105 -7.79 -30.26 -11.61
CA ALA A 105 -9.26 -30.25 -11.46
C ALA A 105 -9.88 -28.97 -10.86
N ASP A 106 -10.40 -28.15 -11.78
CA ASP A 106 -11.74 -27.57 -11.74
C ASP A 106 -12.28 -27.27 -10.33
N LYS A 107 -11.78 -26.21 -9.70
CA LYS A 107 -12.43 -25.58 -8.55
C LYS A 107 -12.39 -24.08 -8.72
N GLY A 108 -13.56 -23.54 -9.05
CA GLY A 108 -13.82 -22.11 -9.17
C GLY A 108 -13.17 -21.32 -8.03
N MET A 109 -12.22 -20.49 -8.43
CA MET A 109 -11.70 -19.38 -7.64
C MET A 109 -12.90 -18.65 -7.02
N LYS A 110 -12.95 -18.53 -5.69
CA LYS A 110 -13.92 -17.66 -5.03
C LYS A 110 -13.52 -16.22 -5.31
N THR A 111 -13.76 -15.75 -6.54
CA THR A 111 -13.74 -14.33 -6.86
C THR A 111 -14.96 -13.72 -6.20
N GLY A 112 -14.79 -13.23 -4.97
CA GLY A 112 -15.78 -12.38 -4.33
C GLY A 112 -16.17 -11.28 -5.30
N LYS A 113 -17.47 -11.12 -5.58
CA LYS A 113 -17.94 -10.15 -6.57
C LYS A 113 -17.68 -8.76 -6.01
N TRP A 114 -16.82 -8.01 -6.68
CA TRP A 114 -16.61 -6.61 -6.35
C TRP A 114 -17.85 -5.79 -6.66
N LYS A 115 -18.19 -4.88 -5.75
CA LYS A 115 -19.26 -3.90 -5.90
C LYS A 115 -18.68 -2.50 -5.85
N GLU A 116 -19.02 -1.71 -6.87
CA GLU A 116 -18.67 -0.30 -6.99
C GLU A 116 -19.82 0.57 -6.43
N MET A 117 -19.49 1.64 -5.69
CA MET A 117 -20.44 2.64 -5.23
C MET A 117 -19.77 3.97 -4.90
N GLU A 118 -20.52 5.06 -4.98
CA GLU A 118 -20.06 6.39 -4.58
C GLU A 118 -19.61 6.43 -3.10
N PHE A 119 -18.55 7.18 -2.81
CA PHE A 119 -18.06 7.32 -1.43
C PHE A 119 -19.10 7.94 -0.49
N SER A 120 -19.90 8.90 -0.96
CA SER A 120 -20.98 9.49 -0.16
C SER A 120 -22.02 8.43 0.28
N ALA A 121 -22.38 7.49 -0.61
CA ALA A 121 -23.26 6.37 -0.30
C ALA A 121 -22.59 5.38 0.67
N PHE A 122 -21.31 5.07 0.46
CA PHE A 122 -20.53 4.26 1.39
C PHE A 122 -20.46 4.89 2.79
N LEU A 123 -20.22 6.19 2.87
CA LEU A 123 -20.07 6.94 4.12
C LEU A 123 -21.36 6.88 4.97
N LEU A 124 -22.54 6.95 4.33
CA LEU A 124 -23.82 6.76 5.01
C LEU A 124 -23.94 5.35 5.59
N LEU A 125 -23.68 4.32 4.78
CA LEU A 125 -23.71 2.93 5.24
C LEU A 125 -22.70 2.65 6.36
N TYR A 126 -21.51 3.23 6.26
CA TYR A 126 -20.46 3.09 7.26
C TYR A 126 -20.87 3.70 8.61
N ARG A 127 -21.44 4.92 8.59
CA ARG A 127 -21.94 5.60 9.81
C ARG A 127 -23.11 4.86 10.46
N GLU A 128 -23.95 4.20 9.67
CA GLU A 128 -25.06 3.38 10.15
C GLU A 128 -24.63 1.98 10.63
N GLY A 129 -23.35 1.61 10.48
CA GLY A 129 -22.84 0.27 10.80
C GLY A 129 -23.32 -0.82 9.84
N LYS A 130 -23.80 -0.45 8.65
CA LYS A 130 -24.37 -1.34 7.62
C LYS A 130 -23.43 -1.63 6.46
N SER A 131 -22.25 -1.00 6.41
CA SER A 131 -21.28 -1.25 5.35
C SER A 131 -20.68 -2.66 5.39
N GLY A 132 -20.65 -3.29 6.58
CA GLY A 132 -19.93 -4.55 6.81
C GLY A 132 -18.41 -4.43 6.66
N ALA A 133 -17.88 -3.21 6.46
CA ALA A 133 -16.48 -2.94 6.20
C ALA A 133 -15.75 -2.55 7.50
N GLU A 134 -14.73 -3.31 7.88
CA GLU A 134 -13.77 -2.91 8.92
C GLU A 134 -12.55 -2.25 8.27
N LEU A 135 -12.36 -0.95 8.51
CA LEU A 135 -11.25 -0.21 7.93
C LEU A 135 -9.98 -0.42 8.76
N PRO A 136 -8.90 -0.96 8.18
CA PRO A 136 -7.67 -1.21 8.90
C PRO A 136 -6.99 0.10 9.30
N ALA A 137 -6.22 0.05 10.38
CA ALA A 137 -5.26 1.12 10.68
C ALA A 137 -4.09 1.06 9.69
N GLU A 138 -3.44 2.19 9.45
CA GLU A 138 -2.25 2.27 8.60
C GLU A 138 -1.07 1.42 9.11
N THR A 139 -1.10 1.02 10.38
CA THR A 139 -0.08 0.17 11.01
C THR A 139 -0.33 -1.33 10.82
N LYS A 140 -1.47 -1.69 10.22
CA LYS A 140 -1.92 -3.08 10.08
C LYS A 140 -2.04 -3.52 8.62
N HIS A 141 -1.43 -2.79 7.69
CA HIS A 141 -1.54 -3.08 6.26
C HIS A 141 -1.15 -4.51 5.87
N ARG A 142 -0.17 -5.12 6.54
CA ARG A 142 0.28 -6.49 6.23
C ARG A 142 -0.71 -7.59 6.63
N GLU A 143 -1.50 -7.32 7.67
CA GLU A 143 -2.44 -8.30 8.26
C GLU A 143 -3.87 -8.07 7.77
N ALA A 144 -4.16 -6.84 7.33
CA ALA A 144 -5.48 -6.43 6.88
C ALA A 144 -5.91 -7.16 5.61
N GLU A 145 -7.14 -7.65 5.63
CA GLU A 145 -7.78 -8.15 4.41
C GLU A 145 -8.01 -7.01 3.42
N LYS A 146 -7.69 -7.25 2.15
CA LYS A 146 -7.74 -6.25 1.08
C LYS A 146 -9.10 -6.22 0.40
N THR A 147 -10.13 -5.84 1.15
CA THR A 147 -11.53 -5.95 0.71
C THR A 147 -12.16 -4.63 0.28
N VAL A 148 -11.61 -3.49 0.68
CA VAL A 148 -12.19 -2.18 0.38
C VAL A 148 -11.14 -1.25 -0.19
N TYR A 149 -11.38 -0.71 -1.38
CA TYR A 149 -10.51 0.27 -2.04
C TYR A 149 -11.29 1.52 -2.43
N ILE A 150 -10.58 2.64 -2.54
CA ILE A 150 -11.10 3.90 -3.08
C ILE A 150 -10.31 4.29 -4.33
N ALA A 151 -11.01 4.76 -5.36
CA ALA A 151 -10.40 5.40 -6.52
C ALA A 151 -9.80 6.76 -6.14
N CYS A 152 -8.55 6.99 -6.51
CA CYS A 152 -7.81 8.20 -6.21
C CYS A 152 -7.28 8.84 -7.50
N ASP A 153 -7.67 10.09 -7.72
CA ASP A 153 -7.30 10.86 -8.92
C ASP A 153 -6.14 11.84 -8.69
N PHE A 154 -5.44 11.78 -7.54
CA PHE A 154 -4.34 12.72 -7.18
C PHE A 154 -3.18 12.80 -8.20
N GLY A 155 -3.05 11.83 -9.10
CA GLY A 155 -2.06 11.87 -10.18
C GLY A 155 -2.60 12.43 -11.52
N VAL A 156 -3.90 12.68 -11.61
CA VAL A 156 -4.54 13.32 -12.77
C VAL A 156 -4.31 14.83 -12.68
N ALA A 157 -4.10 15.47 -13.83
CA ALA A 157 -3.90 16.93 -13.90
C ALA A 157 -5.17 17.69 -13.45
N GLY A 158 -5.00 18.88 -12.87
CA GLY A 158 -6.14 19.70 -12.42
C GLY A 158 -6.62 19.35 -10.99
N THR A 159 -5.80 18.66 -10.21
CA THR A 159 -6.13 18.23 -8.83
C THR A 159 -5.52 19.13 -7.75
N GLU A 160 -5.02 20.31 -8.14
CA GLU A 160 -4.42 21.30 -7.23
C GLU A 160 -5.40 21.72 -6.12
N GLU A 161 -6.69 21.81 -6.44
CA GLU A 161 -7.76 22.16 -5.49
C GLU A 161 -7.94 21.09 -4.40
N LEU A 162 -7.75 19.80 -4.72
CA LEU A 162 -7.85 18.71 -3.75
C LEU A 162 -6.83 18.90 -2.62
N PHE A 163 -5.61 19.31 -2.95
CA PHE A 163 -4.56 19.52 -1.94
C PHE A 163 -4.86 20.70 -1.01
N GLN A 164 -5.61 21.71 -1.48
CA GLN A 164 -5.98 22.87 -0.66
C GLN A 164 -7.05 22.51 0.38
N ALA A 165 -7.93 21.54 0.09
CA ALA A 165 -8.95 21.05 1.00
C ALA A 165 -8.37 20.24 2.19
N LEU A 166 -7.24 19.56 1.96
CA LEU A 166 -6.58 18.71 2.94
C LEU A 166 -5.81 19.50 4.00
N ASP A 167 -5.77 18.96 5.22
CA ASP A 167 -4.88 19.47 6.25
C ASP A 167 -3.40 19.15 5.94
N GLN A 168 -2.50 19.69 6.77
CA GLN A 168 -1.06 19.53 6.56
C GLN A 168 -0.61 18.06 6.58
N ALA A 169 -1.13 17.24 7.49
CA ALA A 169 -0.73 15.84 7.63
C ALA A 169 -1.27 14.97 6.49
N GLN A 170 -2.51 15.21 6.09
CA GLN A 170 -3.15 14.58 4.94
C GLN A 170 -2.41 14.93 3.64
N ARG A 171 -2.09 16.21 3.44
CA ARG A 171 -1.35 16.68 2.27
C ARG A 171 0.04 16.06 2.22
N GLU A 172 0.75 16.04 3.34
CA GLU A 172 2.07 15.41 3.47
C GLU A 172 2.03 13.93 3.06
N TYR A 173 1.00 13.19 3.49
CA TYR A 173 0.82 11.80 3.10
C TYR A 173 0.59 11.63 1.60
N ILE A 174 -0.37 12.36 1.02
CA ILE A 174 -0.69 12.25 -0.41
C ILE A 174 0.52 12.68 -1.27
N GLN A 175 1.19 13.76 -0.92
CA GLN A 175 2.39 14.23 -1.64
C GLN A 175 3.58 13.26 -1.47
N GLY A 176 3.62 12.52 -0.37
CA GLY A 176 4.59 11.46 -0.12
C GLY A 176 4.48 10.26 -1.07
N ILE A 177 3.33 10.08 -1.73
CA ILE A 177 3.09 9.01 -2.71
C ILE A 177 3.45 9.50 -4.12
N CYS A 178 4.18 8.68 -4.88
CA CYS A 178 4.48 8.91 -6.28
C CYS A 178 3.33 8.45 -7.17
N TRP A 179 2.26 9.24 -7.23
CA TRP A 179 1.09 8.96 -8.07
C TRP A 179 1.47 8.88 -9.56
N MET A 180 0.93 7.89 -10.26
CA MET A 180 1.04 7.81 -11.71
C MET A 180 0.14 8.88 -12.34
N ARG A 181 0.42 9.29 -13.59
CA ARG A 181 -0.42 10.25 -14.35
C ARG A 181 -1.76 9.65 -14.82
N ARG A 182 -2.45 8.94 -13.93
CA ARG A 182 -3.71 8.22 -14.10
C ARG A 182 -4.31 7.91 -12.73
N ARG A 183 -5.60 7.54 -12.73
CA ARG A 183 -6.29 7.00 -11.54
C ARG A 183 -5.53 5.81 -10.96
N MET A 184 -5.40 5.79 -9.64
CA MET A 184 -4.88 4.67 -8.85
C MET A 184 -5.91 4.30 -7.77
N TYR A 185 -5.74 3.16 -7.11
CA TYR A 185 -6.70 2.70 -6.10
C TYR A 185 -5.99 2.47 -4.79
N HIS A 186 -6.48 3.08 -3.72
CA HIS A 186 -5.89 2.95 -2.39
C HIS A 186 -6.76 2.08 -1.51
N LEU A 187 -6.17 1.17 -0.75
CA LEU A 187 -6.87 0.42 0.30
C LEU A 187 -7.53 1.42 1.24
N LEU A 188 -8.83 1.26 1.49
CA LEU A 188 -9.55 2.17 2.37
C LEU A 188 -9.18 1.88 3.82
N ASP A 189 -8.03 2.39 4.26
CA ASP A 189 -7.63 2.42 5.66
C ASP A 189 -8.20 3.66 6.37
N ARG A 190 -8.00 3.75 7.69
CA ARG A 190 -8.50 4.87 8.49
C ARG A 190 -7.96 6.23 8.03
N ARG A 191 -6.73 6.29 7.51
CA ARG A 191 -6.11 7.53 7.02
C ARG A 191 -6.77 7.98 5.73
N MET A 192 -6.86 7.10 4.76
CA MET A 192 -7.46 7.39 3.46
C MET A 192 -8.96 7.67 3.60
N PHE A 193 -9.63 6.98 4.52
CA PHE A 193 -11.02 7.31 4.89
C PHE A 193 -11.14 8.75 5.43
N GLY A 194 -10.26 9.18 6.34
CA GLY A 194 -10.26 10.55 6.84
C GLY A 194 -10.00 11.60 5.75
N ILE A 195 -9.13 11.28 4.79
CA ILE A 195 -8.87 12.12 3.60
C ILE A 195 -10.13 12.22 2.73
N ALA A 196 -10.78 11.09 2.43
CA ALA A 196 -12.00 11.04 1.65
C ALA A 196 -13.16 11.83 2.32
N VAL A 197 -13.37 11.66 3.63
CA VAL A 197 -14.34 12.45 4.40
C VAL A 197 -14.05 13.95 4.27
N ARG A 198 -12.78 14.34 4.40
CA ARG A 198 -12.38 15.75 4.30
C ARG A 198 -12.65 16.35 2.92
N LEU A 199 -12.43 15.58 1.86
CA LEU A 199 -12.74 16.01 0.49
C LEU A 199 -14.24 16.24 0.31
N GLU A 200 -15.09 15.29 0.73
CA GLU A 200 -16.55 15.43 0.68
C GLU A 200 -17.06 16.65 1.46
N GLU A 201 -16.56 16.86 2.69
CA GLU A 201 -16.91 18.01 3.52
C GLU A 201 -16.56 19.35 2.87
N ARG A 202 -15.57 19.35 1.97
CA ARG A 202 -15.12 20.52 1.20
C ARG A 202 -15.78 20.62 -0.18
N GLY A 203 -16.70 19.70 -0.51
CA GLY A 203 -17.44 19.69 -1.77
C GLY A 203 -16.67 19.08 -2.95
N HIS A 204 -15.58 18.36 -2.69
CA HIS A 204 -14.84 17.62 -3.71
C HIS A 204 -15.23 16.15 -3.68
N ALA A 205 -15.37 15.54 -4.86
CA ALA A 205 -15.60 14.10 -4.97
C ALA A 205 -14.37 13.34 -4.46
N ALA A 206 -14.57 12.47 -3.46
CA ALA A 206 -13.47 11.64 -2.92
C ALA A 206 -13.08 10.47 -3.84
N GLY A 207 -14.01 10.00 -4.67
CA GLY A 207 -13.84 8.88 -5.60
C GLY A 207 -14.76 7.69 -5.29
N ASP A 208 -14.82 6.74 -6.21
CA ASP A 208 -15.64 5.53 -6.08
C ASP A 208 -15.02 4.52 -5.08
N ILE A 209 -15.87 3.86 -4.29
CA ILE A 209 -15.52 2.76 -3.39
C ILE A 209 -15.79 1.42 -4.08
N TYR A 210 -14.83 0.51 -3.94
CA TYR A 210 -14.89 -0.86 -4.41
C TYR A 210 -14.84 -1.80 -3.20
N ILE A 211 -15.86 -2.63 -3.03
CA ILE A 211 -16.00 -3.56 -1.90
C ILE A 211 -16.07 -5.00 -2.40
N ARG A 212 -15.25 -5.88 -1.82
CA ARG A 212 -15.30 -7.33 -2.03
C ARG A 212 -16.23 -7.96 -0.99
N HIS A 213 -17.26 -8.67 -1.47
CA HIS A 213 -18.20 -9.46 -0.66
C HIS A 213 -17.81 -10.94 -0.61
#